data_AF-A0A011VVA7-F1
#
_entry.id   AF-A0A011VVA7-F1
#
_cell.length_a   1.000
_cell.length_b   1.000
_cell.length_c   1.000
_cell.angle_alpha   90.00
_cell.angle_beta   90.00
_cell.angle_gamma   90.00
#
_symmetry.space_group_name_H-M   'P 1'
#
loop_
_entity.id
_entity.type
_entity.pdbx_description
1 polymer ?
#
loop_
_entity_poly.entity_id
_entity_poly.type
_entity_poly.pdbx_seq_one_letter_code
_entity_poly.pdbx_strand_id
1 'polypeptide(L)'
;MTWYKSSSMTKPKTIDDTISKKWVYVRRNIVEYEQGNEFNSDIKEKFYSFEEIKIPKDVYSIFEFEKSNSDRLNDIEETIVEMLYGGE
;
A
#
# COMPACT_ATOMS: atom_id res chain seq x y z
N MET A 1 8.83 12.73 -2.42
CA MET A 1 9.14 11.32 -2.08
C MET A 1 8.57 10.47 -3.19
N THR A 2 9.30 9.45 -3.67
CA THR A 2 8.87 8.66 -4.84
C THR A 2 8.58 7.23 -4.42
N TRP A 3 7.44 6.70 -4.86
CA TRP A 3 7.10 5.29 -4.71
C TRP A 3 8.01 4.44 -5.59
N TYR A 4 8.54 3.35 -5.05
CA TYR A 4 9.35 2.39 -5.79
C TYR A 4 8.73 1.00 -5.71
N LYS A 5 8.89 0.22 -6.78
CA LYS A 5 8.40 -1.16 -6.82
C LYS A 5 9.33 -2.06 -6.02
N SER A 6 8.76 -3.01 -5.29
CA SER A 6 9.47 -4.02 -4.51
C SER A 6 8.70 -5.32 -4.48
N SER A 7 9.40 -6.40 -4.18
CA SER A 7 8.83 -7.74 -4.09
C SER A 7 9.34 -8.47 -2.86
N SER A 8 8.48 -9.33 -2.27
CA SER A 8 8.82 -10.13 -1.10
C SER A 8 8.13 -11.50 -1.16
N MET A 9 8.78 -12.53 -0.62
CA MET A 9 8.17 -13.86 -0.42
C MET A 9 7.20 -13.87 0.77
N THR A 10 7.30 -12.89 1.66
CA THR A 10 6.39 -12.75 2.81
C THR A 10 5.42 -11.61 2.55
N LYS A 11 4.14 -11.83 2.86
CA LYS A 11 3.10 -10.81 2.74
C LYS A 11 3.49 -9.57 3.56
N PRO A 12 3.74 -8.43 2.90
CA PRO A 12 4.18 -7.24 3.60
C PRO A 12 3.02 -6.58 4.34
N LYS A 13 3.33 -5.89 5.44
CA LYS A 13 2.37 -4.98 6.09
C LYS A 13 2.24 -3.70 5.28
N THR A 14 1.03 -3.17 5.17
CA THR A 14 0.73 -1.88 4.53
C THR A 14 1.51 -0.73 5.16
N ILE A 15 1.73 -0.78 6.47
CA ILE A 15 2.51 0.21 7.22
C ILE A 15 3.46 -0.58 8.11
N ASP A 16 4.74 -0.22 8.06
CA ASP A 16 5.78 -0.85 8.85
C ASP A 16 6.69 0.21 9.45
N ASP A 17 6.46 0.49 10.73
CA ASP A 17 7.24 1.43 11.54
C ASP A 17 8.27 0.71 12.42
N THR A 18 8.31 -0.63 12.42
CA THR A 18 9.13 -1.39 13.37
C THR A 18 10.50 -1.75 12.82
N ILE A 19 10.64 -1.90 11.50
CA ILE A 19 11.90 -2.28 10.85
C ILE A 19 13.00 -1.21 10.92
N SER A 20 12.65 0.06 11.18
CA SER A 20 13.63 1.12 11.32
C SER A 20 13.26 2.12 12.41
N LYS A 21 14.28 2.55 13.16
CA LYS A 21 14.11 3.61 14.17
C LYS A 21 13.88 4.99 13.57
N LYS A 22 14.24 5.20 12.30
CA LYS A 22 14.19 6.52 11.63
C LYS A 22 13.12 6.63 10.55
N TRP A 23 12.67 5.51 10.00
CA TRP A 23 11.81 5.47 8.83
C TRP A 23 10.57 4.62 9.10
N VAL A 24 9.43 5.06 8.58
CA VAL A 24 8.23 4.26 8.38
C VAL A 24 8.15 3.91 6.91
N TYR A 25 7.88 2.65 6.63
CA TYR A 25 7.71 2.14 5.29
C TYR A 25 6.21 1.98 5.04
N VAL A 26 5.71 2.74 4.09
CA VAL A 26 4.31 2.65 3.66
C VAL A 26 4.28 1.92 2.34
N ARG A 27 3.41 0.92 2.23
CA ARG A 27 3.27 0.05 1.07
C ARG A 27 1.85 0.10 0.56
N ARG A 28 1.69 0.11 -0.76
CA ARG A 28 0.39 0.10 -1.44
C ARG A 28 0.42 -0.83 -2.64
N ASN A 29 -0.76 -1.09 -3.21
CA ASN A 29 -0.92 -1.95 -4.39
C ASN A 29 -0.23 -3.31 -4.21
N ILE A 30 -0.47 -3.96 -3.06
CA ILE A 30 0.09 -5.27 -2.73
C ILE A 30 -0.66 -6.33 -3.54
N VAL A 31 0.03 -6.94 -4.50
CA VAL A 31 -0.49 -7.97 -5.40
C VAL A 31 0.24 -9.28 -5.11
N GLU A 32 -0.53 -10.34 -4.82
CA GLU A 32 -0.01 -11.72 -4.74
C GLU A 32 0.16 -12.29 -6.15
N TYR A 33 1.30 -12.91 -6.42
CA TYR A 33 1.54 -13.66 -7.65
C TYR A 33 2.33 -14.94 -7.35
N GLU A 34 2.10 -15.96 -8.16
CA GLU A 34 2.87 -17.20 -8.11
C GLU A 34 4.01 -17.12 -9.13
N GLN A 35 5.22 -17.46 -8.73
CA GLN A 35 6.36 -17.58 -9.63
C GLN A 35 6.88 -19.02 -9.56
N GLY A 36 7.10 -19.63 -10.74
CA GLY A 36 7.72 -20.95 -10.83
C GLY A 36 9.19 -20.87 -10.42
N ASN A 37 9.66 -21.89 -9.71
CA ASN A 37 11.07 -21.98 -9.35
C ASN A 37 11.94 -22.21 -10.60
N GLU A 38 13.11 -21.57 -10.67
CA GLU A 38 14.09 -21.72 -11.77
C GLU A 38 14.45 -23.19 -12.04
N PHE A 39 14.46 -24.01 -10.98
CA PHE A 39 14.84 -25.42 -11.06
C PHE A 39 13.65 -26.36 -11.33
N ASN A 40 12.42 -25.94 -11.03
CA ASN A 40 11.23 -26.77 -11.18
C ASN A 40 9.97 -25.92 -11.36
N SER A 41 9.45 -25.85 -12.58
CA SER A 41 8.25 -25.08 -12.91
C SER A 41 6.96 -25.60 -12.27
N ASP A 42 6.94 -26.85 -11.78
CA ASP A 42 5.81 -27.41 -11.03
C ASP A 42 5.73 -26.87 -9.59
N ILE A 43 6.83 -26.32 -9.07
CA ILE A 43 6.86 -25.68 -7.75
C ILE A 43 6.56 -24.19 -7.93
N LYS A 44 5.34 -23.81 -7.54
CA LYS A 44 4.91 -22.42 -7.49
C LYS A 44 5.19 -21.83 -6.12
N GLU A 45 6.06 -20.83 -6.07
CA GLU A 45 6.34 -20.06 -4.87
C GLU A 45 5.51 -18.77 -4.87
N LYS A 46 4.99 -18.41 -3.69
CA LYS A 46 4.17 -17.21 -3.54
C LYS A 46 5.06 -15.99 -3.34
N PHE A 47 4.81 -14.96 -4.14
CA PHE A 47 5.45 -13.67 -4.05
C PHE A 47 4.41 -12.55 -3.96
N TYR A 48 4.84 -11.44 -3.41
CA TYR A 48 4.04 -10.23 -3.29
C TYR A 48 4.79 -9.10 -3.97
N SER A 49 4.17 -8.48 -4.96
CA SER A 49 4.66 -7.23 -5.57
C SER A 49 3.92 -6.06 -4.95
N PHE A 50 4.61 -4.97 -4.68
CA PHE A 50 4.02 -3.78 -4.06
C PHE A 50 4.82 -2.53 -4.42
N GLU A 51 4.19 -1.37 -4.25
CA GLU A 51 4.88 -0.09 -4.23
C GLU A 51 5.19 0.27 -2.78
N GLU A 52 6.40 0.75 -2.52
CA GLU A 52 6.87 1.17 -1.20
C GLU A 52 7.38 2.62 -1.26
N ILE A 53 7.18 3.34 -0.17
CA ILE A 53 7.78 4.64 0.08
C ILE A 53 8.35 4.66 1.49
N LYS A 54 9.54 5.26 1.64
CA LYS A 54 10.16 5.50 2.94
C LYS A 54 9.86 6.91 3.40
N ILE A 55 9.31 7.03 4.61
CA ILE A 55 8.90 8.29 5.20
C ILE A 55 9.66 8.46 6.53
N PRO A 56 10.37 9.57 6.78
CA PRO A 56 10.96 9.83 8.08
C PRO A 56 9.89 9.84 9.17
N LYS A 57 10.16 9.24 10.34
CA LYS A 57 9.17 9.19 11.43
C LYS A 57 8.67 10.57 11.87
N ASP A 58 9.56 11.56 11.88
CA ASP A 58 9.23 12.96 12.21
C ASP A 58 8.15 13.59 11.30
N VAL A 59 8.03 13.12 10.05
CA VAL A 59 7.05 13.63 9.09
C VAL A 59 5.92 12.63 8.80
N TYR A 60 6.01 11.42 9.36
CA TYR A 60 5.01 10.37 9.15
C TYR A 60 3.65 10.75 9.75
N SER A 61 3.62 11.45 10.90
CA SER A 61 2.37 11.96 11.47
C SER A 61 1.65 12.95 10.56
N ILE A 62 2.41 13.77 9.80
CA ILE A 62 1.84 14.68 8.80
C ILE A 62 1.28 13.87 7.63
N PHE A 63 2.01 12.86 7.18
CA PHE A 63 1.55 11.96 6.13
C PHE A 63 0.26 11.21 6.50
N GLU A 64 0.14 10.70 7.73
CA GLU A 64 -1.09 10.07 8.21
C GLU A 64 -2.27 11.04 8.23
N PHE A 65 -2.04 12.26 8.72
CA PHE A 65 -3.06 13.30 8.77
C PHE A 65 -3.58 13.65 7.37
N GLU A 66 -2.68 13.91 6.42
CA GLU A 66 -3.04 14.23 5.03
C GLU A 66 -3.74 13.06 4.34
N LYS A 67 -3.28 11.82 4.56
CA LYS A 67 -3.91 10.62 4.02
C LYS A 67 -5.34 10.47 4.55
N SER A 68 -5.54 10.59 5.86
CA SER A 68 -6.87 10.52 6.47
C SER A 68 -7.79 11.61 5.92
N ASN A 69 -7.26 12.81 5.68
CA ASN A 69 -8.04 13.90 5.10
C ASN A 69 -8.42 13.61 3.63
N SER A 70 -7.51 13.02 2.84
CA SER A 70 -7.79 12.62 1.47
C SER A 70 -8.80 11.47 1.36
N ASP A 71 -8.73 10.47 2.25
CA ASP A 71 -9.74 9.39 2.33
C ASP A 71 -11.12 9.98 2.67
N ARG A 72 -11.19 10.91 3.63
CA ARG A 72 -12.46 11.58 4.02
C ARG A 72 -13.03 12.45 2.89
N LEU A 73 -12.18 13.10 2.10
CA LEU A 73 -12.63 13.88 0.95
C LEU A 73 -13.22 12.97 -0.13
N ASN A 74 -12.57 11.84 -0.44
CA ASN A 74 -13.12 10.86 -1.40
C ASN A 74 -14.47 10.30 -0.92
N ASP A 75 -14.60 9.93 0.35
CA ASP A 75 -15.84 9.41 0.94
C ASP A 75 -17.01 10.42 0.83
N ILE A 76 -16.72 11.71 1.03
CA ILE A 76 -17.69 12.79 0.83
C ILE A 76 -18.06 12.95 -0.66
N GLU A 77 -17.08 12.89 -1.58
CA GLU A 77 -17.36 12.95 -3.02
C GLU A 77 -18.22 11.78 -3.49
N GLU A 78 -17.93 10.55 -3.07
CA GLU A 78 -18.75 9.36 -3.38
C GLU A 78 -20.17 9.52 -2.82
N THR A 79 -20.31 9.98 -1.57
CA THR A 79 -21.62 10.24 -0.94
C THR A 79 -22.43 11.30 -1.71
N ILE A 80 -21.77 12.38 -2.17
CA ILE A 80 -22.44 13.42 -2.98
C ILE A 80 -22.87 12.87 -4.33
N VAL A 81 -22.05 12.05 -4.99
CA VAL A 81 -22.39 11.41 -6.27
C VAL A 81 -23.58 10.47 -6.10
N GLU A 82 -23.61 9.64 -5.06
CA GLU A 82 -24.75 8.78 -4.75
C GLU A 82 -26.03 9.58 -4.46
N MET A 83 -25.95 10.69 -3.71
CA MET A 83 -27.12 11.54 -3.44
C MET A 83 -27.65 12.28 -4.68
N LEU A 84 -26.77 12.63 -5.62
CA LEU A 84 -27.16 13.38 -6.83
C LEU A 84 -27.62 12.48 -7.98
N TYR A 85 -27.12 11.24 -8.05
CA TYR A 85 -27.30 10.36 -9.21
C TYR A 85 -27.75 8.93 -8.87
N GLY A 86 -27.81 8.53 -7.59
CA GLY A 86 -28.15 7.17 -7.15
C GLY A 86 -29.64 6.93 -6.85
N GLY A 87 -30.52 7.85 -7.23
CA GLY A 87 -31.98 7.68 -7.09
C GLY A 87 -32.63 7.23 -8.40
N GLU A 88 -32.60 5.93 -8.68
CA GLU A 88 -33.53 5.26 -9.62
C GLU A 88 -34.56 4.43 -8.84
#